data_AF-A0A9D1K5D8-F1
#
_entry.id   AF-A0A9D1K5D8-F1
#
_cell.length_a   1.000
_cell.length_b   1.000
_cell.length_c   1.000
_cell.angle_alpha   90.00
_cell.angle_beta   90.00
_cell.angle_gamma   90.00
#
_symmetry.space_group_name_H-M   'P 1'
#
loop_
_entity.id
_entity.type
_entity.pdbx_description
1 polymer ?
#
loop_
_entity_poly.entity_id
_entity_poly.type
_entity_poly.pdbx_seq_one_letter_code
_entity_poly.pdbx_strand_id
1 'polypeptide(L)'
;MLDYETADPKAKASENYARLQDGKATSIITVTAEDGVSKKRYTIHFTVDPTHDWGEPVWSWSADLTSATATFTCRLDTYHVEQLNATITSTITNSGCVGNRIVTYTATVEFGGAVYKTDRQVETSGSLGHDYSGAPATCTTPQICAREGCGVVLEEAKGHVEVTVPGVAPTCTSTGLTAGKRCAVCGEILVKQAILPMKGHAYKASTIAPTCTEGGYTKYTCANCGASYTTDETNARGHYYGEWSFGDGAHSALCQRTGCEHTRTVACESFAWRLFAEEAAYDF
;
A
#
# COMPACT_ATOMS: atom_id res chain seq x y z
N MET A 1 21.57 79.34 9.51
CA MET A 1 22.28 80.53 10.01
C MET A 1 22.05 80.56 11.51
N LEU A 2 23.08 80.67 12.33
CA LEU A 2 22.89 80.77 13.80
C LEU A 2 22.39 82.17 14.12
N ASP A 3 21.26 82.27 14.81
CA ASP A 3 20.79 83.55 15.37
C ASP A 3 21.71 83.97 16.52
N TYR A 4 22.05 85.25 16.58
CA TYR A 4 22.90 85.80 17.64
C TYR A 4 22.40 87.18 18.06
N GLU A 5 22.56 87.49 19.35
CA GLU A 5 22.34 88.82 19.92
C GLU A 5 23.66 89.34 20.50
N THR A 6 24.03 90.57 20.17
CA THR A 6 25.18 91.26 20.77
C THR A 6 24.68 92.23 21.83
N ALA A 7 25.31 92.24 23.02
CA ALA A 7 24.97 93.20 24.08
C ALA A 7 25.23 94.66 23.67
N ASP A 8 26.09 94.88 22.67
CA ASP A 8 26.26 96.14 21.96
C ASP A 8 25.50 96.06 20.61
N PRO A 9 24.42 96.86 20.41
CA PRO A 9 23.61 96.80 19.20
C PRO A 9 24.31 97.33 17.94
N LYS A 10 25.52 97.90 18.06
CA LYS A 10 26.29 98.42 16.92
C LYS A 10 27.44 97.51 16.50
N ALA A 11 27.72 96.45 17.27
CA ALA A 11 28.69 95.44 16.88
C ALA A 11 28.19 94.65 15.66
N LYS A 12 29.10 94.33 14.73
CA LYS A 12 28.79 93.51 13.56
C LYS A 12 29.46 92.15 13.69
N ALA A 13 28.70 91.08 13.50
CA ALA A 13 29.29 89.74 13.37
C ALA A 13 29.44 89.36 11.90
N SER A 14 30.56 88.74 11.56
CA SER A 14 30.83 88.21 10.21
C SER A 14 31.53 86.86 10.29
N GLU A 15 31.36 86.08 9.21
CA GLU A 15 31.80 84.68 9.02
C GLU A 15 30.94 83.66 9.77
N ASN A 16 30.22 82.82 9.01
CA ASN A 16 29.39 81.74 9.54
C ASN A 16 29.56 80.52 8.63
N TYR A 17 30.76 79.94 8.64
CA TYR A 17 31.02 78.66 7.97
C TYR A 17 31.01 77.57 9.03
N ALA A 18 29.96 76.75 9.04
CA ALA A 18 29.93 75.52 9.81
C ALA A 18 30.63 74.42 9.01
N ARG A 19 31.69 73.84 9.57
CA ARG A 19 32.20 72.54 9.08
C ARG A 19 31.53 71.44 9.91
N LEU A 20 30.90 70.50 9.20
CA LEU A 20 30.31 69.30 9.76
C LEU A 20 31.33 68.18 9.68
N GLN A 21 31.64 67.58 10.83
CA GLN A 21 32.40 66.33 10.88
C GLN A 21 31.86 65.52 12.05
N ASP A 22 31.30 64.34 11.76
CA ASP A 22 30.87 63.37 12.78
C ASP A 22 29.89 63.94 13.84
N GLY A 23 28.79 64.55 13.38
CA GLY A 23 27.73 65.13 14.24
C GLY A 23 28.13 66.37 15.05
N LYS A 24 29.39 66.81 14.96
CA LYS A 24 29.90 68.00 15.62
C LYS A 24 30.05 69.12 14.59
N ALA A 25 29.34 70.21 14.84
CA ALA A 25 29.48 71.44 14.07
C ALA A 25 30.28 72.46 14.88
N THR A 26 31.28 73.04 14.24
CA THR A 26 32.01 74.19 14.78
C THR A 26 31.68 75.41 13.94
N SER A 27 31.10 76.44 14.57
CA SER A 27 30.98 77.76 13.96
C SER A 27 31.90 78.74 14.67
N ILE A 28 32.51 79.62 13.89
CA ILE A 28 33.44 80.64 14.37
C ILE A 28 32.79 81.98 14.08
N ILE A 29 32.47 82.71 15.14
CA ILE A 29 31.86 84.03 15.04
C ILE A 29 32.90 85.06 15.43
N THR A 30 33.21 85.99 14.53
CA THR A 30 34.05 87.15 14.86
C THR A 30 33.16 88.37 15.07
N VAL A 31 33.19 88.93 16.28
CA VAL A 31 32.46 90.15 16.65
C VAL A 31 33.43 91.32 16.59
N THR A 32 33.08 92.34 15.82
CA THR A 32 33.83 93.60 15.72
C THR A 32 33.07 94.71 16.44
N ALA A 33 33.74 95.43 17.34
CA ALA A 33 33.17 96.55 18.08
C ALA A 33 32.90 97.77 17.17
N GLU A 34 32.16 98.77 17.67
CA GLU A 34 31.79 99.98 16.91
C GLU A 34 33.00 100.75 16.35
N ASP A 35 34.16 100.67 17.01
CA ASP A 35 35.42 101.31 16.58
C ASP A 35 36.02 100.71 15.30
N GLY A 36 35.50 99.57 14.82
CA GLY A 36 35.96 98.87 13.61
C GLY A 36 37.34 98.19 13.73
N VAL A 37 38.05 98.36 14.84
CA VAL A 37 39.42 97.89 15.06
C VAL A 37 39.46 96.76 16.07
N SER A 38 38.64 96.84 17.11
CA SER A 38 38.59 95.84 18.18
C SER A 38 37.77 94.62 17.74
N LYS A 39 38.43 93.46 17.59
CA LYS A 39 37.81 92.19 17.20
C LYS A 39 37.95 91.15 18.29
N LYS A 40 36.87 90.41 18.55
CA LYS A 40 36.88 89.24 19.43
C LYS A 40 36.29 88.04 18.71
N ARG A 41 36.98 86.90 18.82
CA ARG A 41 36.62 85.66 18.12
C ARG A 41 36.04 84.67 19.12
N TYR A 42 34.90 84.10 18.76
CA TYR A 42 34.19 83.08 19.52
C TYR A 42 34.14 81.79 18.70
N THR A 43 34.48 80.68 19.34
CA THR A 43 34.35 79.34 18.76
C THR A 43 33.19 78.66 19.46
N ILE A 44 32.13 78.36 18.74
CA ILE A 44 30.94 77.67 19.26
C ILE A 44 31.00 76.23 18.77
N HIS A 45 30.96 75.30 19.73
CA HIS A 45 30.75 73.89 19.46
C HIS A 45 29.29 73.59 19.72
N PHE A 46 28.56 73.12 18.70
CA PHE A 46 27.20 72.65 18.86
C PHE A 46 27.05 71.28 18.19
N THR A 47 26.24 70.44 18.82
CA THR A 47 25.88 69.14 18.27
C THR A 47 24.60 69.34 17.48
N VAL A 48 24.66 69.08 16.18
CA VAL A 48 23.43 68.87 15.41
C VAL A 48 23.15 67.38 15.48
N ASP A 49 21.97 67.02 15.99
CA ASP A 49 21.48 65.65 15.81
C ASP A 49 21.27 65.48 14.30
N PRO A 50 22.11 64.71 13.59
CA PRO A 50 21.98 64.64 12.15
C PRO A 50 20.73 63.82 11.90
N THR A 51 19.67 64.48 11.45
CA THR A 51 18.50 63.77 10.93
C THR A 51 18.98 63.03 9.69
N HIS A 52 19.06 61.70 9.77
CA HIS A 52 19.47 60.87 8.64
C HIS A 52 18.22 60.36 7.92
N ASP A 53 18.18 60.50 6.60
CA ASP A 53 17.23 59.82 5.73
C ASP A 53 17.98 58.71 5.00
N TRP A 54 18.21 57.60 5.69
CA TRP A 54 18.94 56.47 5.14
C TRP A 54 18.12 55.77 4.06
N GLY A 55 18.73 55.56 2.88
CA GLY A 55 18.14 54.74 1.83
C GLY A 55 18.19 53.25 2.13
N GLU A 56 17.52 52.47 1.29
CA GLU A 56 17.66 51.00 1.28
C GLU A 56 19.12 50.60 1.01
N PRO A 57 19.63 49.54 1.66
CA PRO A 57 21.01 49.14 1.51
C PRO A 57 21.30 48.58 0.13
N VAL A 58 22.45 48.95 -0.43
CA VAL A 58 23.03 48.30 -1.60
C VAL A 58 23.96 47.18 -1.12
N TRP A 59 23.77 45.98 -1.67
CA TRP A 59 24.48 44.78 -1.25
C TRP A 59 25.62 44.41 -2.20
N SER A 60 26.79 44.16 -1.64
CA SER A 60 27.94 43.59 -2.35
C SER A 60 28.30 42.24 -1.76
N TRP A 61 28.34 41.19 -2.58
CA TRP A 61 28.62 39.82 -2.18
C TRP A 61 30.00 39.37 -2.64
N SER A 62 30.72 38.61 -1.83
CA SER A 62 31.93 37.92 -2.27
C SER A 62 31.62 36.85 -3.31
N ALA A 63 32.62 36.51 -4.14
CA ALA A 63 32.46 35.52 -5.21
C ALA A 63 32.15 34.11 -4.68
N ASP A 64 32.65 33.78 -3.49
CA ASP A 64 32.45 32.51 -2.78
C ASP A 64 31.21 32.50 -1.86
N LEU A 65 30.46 33.61 -1.80
CA LEU A 65 29.25 33.79 -1.00
C LEU A 65 29.44 33.61 0.53
N THR A 66 30.68 33.66 1.01
CA THR A 66 30.99 33.56 2.44
C THR A 66 30.87 34.89 3.17
N SER A 67 30.79 36.00 2.44
CA SER A 67 30.64 37.34 3.00
C SER A 67 29.79 38.26 2.12
N ALA A 68 29.13 39.22 2.75
CA ALA A 68 28.43 40.31 2.08
C ALA A 68 28.53 41.59 2.90
N THR A 69 28.48 42.73 2.23
CA THR A 69 28.48 44.06 2.85
C THR A 69 27.25 44.83 2.40
N ALA A 70 26.52 45.39 3.37
CA ALA A 70 25.43 46.31 3.12
C ALA A 70 25.95 47.75 3.21
N THR A 71 25.67 48.56 2.19
CA THR A 71 26.03 49.98 2.15
C THR A 71 24.78 50.83 2.22
N PHE A 72 24.63 51.60 3.29
CA PHE A 72 23.57 52.59 3.48
C PHE A 72 24.08 53.95 3.04
N THR A 73 23.36 54.63 2.16
CA THR A 73 23.69 55.99 1.71
C THR A 73 22.60 56.93 2.18
N CYS A 74 22.98 58.05 2.81
CA CYS A 74 22.03 59.06 3.21
C CYS A 74 21.48 59.77 1.98
N ARG A 75 20.16 59.93 1.89
CA ARG A 75 19.50 60.64 0.78
C ARG A 75 19.72 62.15 0.83
N LEU A 76 20.01 62.69 2.01
CA LEU A 76 20.29 64.11 2.22
C LEU A 76 21.76 64.47 1.93
N ASP A 77 22.66 63.49 1.99
CA ASP A 77 24.08 63.63 1.65
C ASP A 77 24.60 62.33 1.03
N THR A 78 24.73 62.33 -0.28
CA THR A 78 25.17 61.15 -1.05
C THR A 78 26.62 60.75 -0.80
N TYR A 79 27.41 61.60 -0.13
CA TYR A 79 28.77 61.26 0.30
C TYR A 79 28.80 60.63 1.70
N HIS A 80 27.70 60.71 2.45
CA HIS A 80 27.58 60.08 3.75
C HIS A 80 27.10 58.63 3.59
N VAL A 81 28.06 57.72 3.75
CA VAL A 81 27.86 56.28 3.60
C VAL A 81 28.23 55.55 4.88
N GLU A 82 27.44 54.56 5.24
CA GLU A 82 27.71 53.63 6.33
C GLU A 82 27.75 52.21 5.77
N GLN A 83 28.75 51.43 6.18
CA GLN A 83 28.95 50.06 5.68
C GLN A 83 28.96 49.05 6.82
N LEU A 84 28.14 48.02 6.70
CA LEU A 84 28.05 46.94 7.68
C LEU A 84 28.36 45.60 7.04
N ASN A 85 29.19 44.82 7.72
CA ASN A 85 29.43 43.43 7.36
C ASN A 85 28.23 42.59 7.78
N ALA A 86 27.71 41.80 6.85
CA ALA A 86 26.55 40.97 7.07
C ALA A 86 26.89 39.65 7.73
N THR A 87 25.96 39.15 8.54
CA THR A 87 25.98 37.75 8.98
C THR A 87 25.39 36.89 7.86
N ILE A 88 26.11 35.85 7.46
CA ILE A 88 25.69 34.91 6.42
C ILE A 88 25.14 33.63 7.05
N THR A 89 23.95 33.21 6.64
CA THR A 89 23.42 31.87 6.89
C THR A 89 23.16 31.16 5.57
N SER A 90 23.16 29.84 5.57
CA SER A 90 22.85 29.04 4.39
C SER A 90 21.80 27.98 4.69
N THR A 91 20.92 27.76 3.73
CA THR A 91 19.93 26.68 3.76
C THR A 91 20.01 25.89 2.47
N ILE A 92 19.85 24.57 2.57
CA ILE A 92 19.85 23.69 1.40
C ILE A 92 18.40 23.30 1.14
N THR A 93 17.88 23.71 -0.01
CA THR A 93 16.60 23.21 -0.52
C THR A 93 16.91 22.06 -1.46
N ASN A 94 16.54 20.85 -1.04
CA ASN A 94 16.75 19.66 -1.83
C ASN A 94 15.58 19.47 -2.81
N SER A 95 15.85 19.49 -4.12
CA SER A 95 14.82 19.29 -5.15
C SER A 95 14.39 17.82 -5.33
N GLY A 96 14.97 16.88 -4.57
CA GLY A 96 14.65 15.45 -4.64
C GLY A 96 15.90 14.57 -4.74
N CYS A 97 15.74 13.28 -5.07
CA CYS A 97 16.89 12.38 -5.29
C CYS A 97 17.65 12.67 -6.59
N VAL A 98 16.99 13.36 -7.52
CA VAL A 98 17.50 13.71 -8.84
C VAL A 98 17.33 15.23 -9.01
N GLY A 99 18.35 15.90 -9.52
CA GLY A 99 18.36 17.34 -9.74
C GLY A 99 19.47 18.06 -8.97
N ASN A 100 19.66 19.33 -9.34
CA ASN A 100 20.64 20.21 -8.70
C ASN A 100 20.16 20.57 -7.29
N ARG A 101 21.08 20.57 -6.32
CA ARG A 101 20.76 21.08 -4.99
C ARG A 101 20.83 22.60 -5.04
N ILE A 102 19.78 23.27 -4.55
CA ILE A 102 19.78 24.73 -4.44
C ILE A 102 20.29 25.09 -3.05
N VAL A 103 21.43 25.76 -2.99
CA VAL A 103 21.93 26.38 -1.75
C VAL A 103 21.52 27.84 -1.78
N THR A 104 20.70 28.25 -0.81
CA THR A 104 20.30 29.65 -0.61
C THR A 104 21.14 30.24 0.51
N TYR A 105 21.91 31.27 0.20
CA TYR A 105 22.66 32.08 1.16
C TYR A 105 21.86 33.33 1.49
N THR A 106 21.65 33.60 2.77
CA THR A 106 20.94 34.79 3.26
C THR A 106 21.92 35.67 4.02
N ALA A 107 22.12 36.91 3.54
CA ALA A 107 22.89 37.93 4.25
C ALA A 107 21.95 38.78 5.11
N THR A 108 22.32 39.04 6.36
CA THR A 108 21.52 39.84 7.30
C THR A 108 22.37 40.92 7.98
N VAL A 109 21.87 42.15 8.04
CA VAL A 109 22.43 43.26 8.84
C VAL A 109 21.32 43.92 9.66
N GLU A 110 21.70 44.52 10.78
CA GLU A 110 20.81 45.37 11.58
C GLU A 110 21.35 46.80 11.57
N PHE A 111 20.49 47.76 11.24
CA PHE A 111 20.85 49.17 11.17
C PHE A 111 19.66 50.05 11.53
N GLY A 112 19.86 51.02 12.43
CA GLY A 112 18.78 51.92 12.88
C GLY A 112 17.60 51.20 13.57
N GLY A 113 17.85 50.03 14.18
CA GLY A 113 16.80 49.20 14.80
C GLY A 113 15.94 48.40 13.81
N ALA A 114 16.29 48.42 12.51
CA ALA A 114 15.65 47.61 11.47
C ALA A 114 16.61 46.51 10.98
N VAL A 115 16.03 45.38 10.58
CA VAL A 115 16.78 44.23 10.04
C VAL A 115 16.60 44.17 8.53
N TYR A 116 17.71 44.14 7.79
CA TYR A 116 17.74 44.05 6.33
C TYR A 116 18.31 42.71 5.90
N LYS A 117 17.70 42.12 4.86
CA LYS A 117 18.09 40.81 4.34
C LYS A 117 18.17 40.80 2.82
N THR A 118 19.05 39.97 2.28
CA THR A 118 19.08 39.64 0.84
C THR A 118 19.52 38.19 0.65
N ASP A 119 19.00 37.55 -0.41
CA ASP A 119 19.25 36.15 -0.71
C ASP A 119 20.05 35.99 -2.01
N ARG A 120 20.92 34.97 -2.05
CA ARG A 120 21.62 34.54 -3.26
C ARG A 120 21.60 33.02 -3.38
N GLN A 121 21.22 32.51 -4.54
CA GLN A 121 21.06 31.08 -4.79
C GLN A 121 22.15 30.56 -5.72
N VAL A 122 22.66 29.37 -5.43
CA VAL A 122 23.58 28.63 -6.31
C VAL A 122 23.07 27.21 -6.48
N GLU A 123 23.03 26.76 -7.72
CA GLU A 123 22.81 25.35 -8.06
C GLU A 123 24.13 24.60 -7.94
N THR A 124 24.16 23.55 -7.13
CA THR A 124 25.32 22.66 -7.04
C THR A 124 24.97 21.27 -7.57
N SER A 125 25.85 20.76 -8.41
CA SER A 125 25.77 19.40 -8.97
C SER A 125 26.15 18.40 -7.88
N GLY A 126 25.14 17.87 -7.20
CA GLY A 126 25.33 16.90 -6.13
C GLY A 126 24.09 16.05 -5.96
N SER A 127 23.81 15.18 -6.93
CA SER A 127 22.76 14.17 -6.76
C SER A 127 23.11 13.29 -5.56
N LEU A 128 22.20 13.18 -4.60
CA LEU A 128 22.35 12.30 -3.43
C LEU A 128 22.28 10.81 -3.79
N GLY A 129 21.92 10.49 -5.05
CA GLY A 129 21.62 9.14 -5.50
C GLY A 129 20.25 8.65 -5.02
N HIS A 130 19.87 7.47 -5.48
CA HIS A 130 18.65 6.79 -5.04
C HIS A 130 18.90 5.94 -3.80
N ASP A 131 17.91 5.91 -2.91
CA ASP A 131 17.89 5.07 -1.74
C ASP A 131 17.12 3.78 -2.03
N TYR A 132 17.86 2.67 -2.16
CA TYR A 132 17.35 1.34 -2.46
C TYR A 132 16.97 0.53 -1.21
N SER A 133 17.06 1.11 -0.01
CA SER A 133 16.77 0.41 1.26
C SER A 133 15.29 0.13 1.52
N GLY A 134 14.39 0.66 0.66
CA GLY A 134 12.96 0.42 0.71
C GLY A 134 12.57 -1.02 0.37
N ALA A 135 11.28 -1.33 0.55
CA ALA A 135 10.75 -2.65 0.20
C ALA A 135 10.99 -2.96 -1.30
N PRO A 136 11.49 -4.16 -1.65
CA PRO A 136 11.72 -4.54 -3.04
C PRO A 136 10.40 -4.68 -3.80
N ALA A 137 10.47 -4.57 -5.13
CA ALA A 137 9.29 -4.70 -5.98
C ALA A 137 8.65 -6.10 -5.84
N THR A 138 7.34 -6.11 -5.70
CA THR A 138 6.50 -7.32 -5.60
C THR A 138 5.70 -7.52 -6.90
N CYS A 139 4.78 -8.49 -6.93
CA CYS A 139 3.91 -8.69 -8.09
C CYS A 139 2.98 -7.49 -8.34
N THR A 140 2.58 -6.75 -7.31
CA THR A 140 1.57 -5.68 -7.40
C THR A 140 2.08 -4.31 -6.98
N THR A 141 3.22 -4.23 -6.29
CA THR A 141 3.78 -2.97 -5.80
C THR A 141 5.18 -2.74 -6.38
N PRO A 142 5.48 -1.57 -6.96
CA PRO A 142 6.83 -1.23 -7.40
C PRO A 142 7.76 -0.98 -6.21
N GLN A 143 9.06 -1.00 -6.47
CA GLN A 143 10.05 -0.47 -5.53
C GLN A 143 10.12 1.05 -5.72
N ILE A 144 9.91 1.79 -4.64
CA ILE A 144 10.01 3.25 -4.62
C ILE A 144 11.22 3.62 -3.78
N CYS A 145 11.92 4.69 -4.17
CA CYS A 145 13.01 5.26 -3.40
C CYS A 145 12.56 5.55 -1.96
N ALA A 146 13.31 5.05 -0.98
CA ALA A 146 12.94 5.15 0.44
C ALA A 146 13.09 6.56 1.03
N ARG A 147 13.77 7.48 0.32
CA ARG A 147 13.91 8.87 0.75
C ARG A 147 12.55 9.57 0.74
N GLU A 148 12.15 10.07 1.92
CA GLU A 148 10.93 10.85 2.09
C GLU A 148 10.85 12.00 1.08
N GLY A 149 9.69 12.17 0.45
CA GLY A 149 9.44 13.20 -0.55
C GLY A 149 10.03 12.94 -1.94
N CYS A 150 10.76 11.84 -2.17
CA CYS A 150 11.36 11.57 -3.48
C CYS A 150 10.40 10.96 -4.50
N GLY A 151 9.69 9.88 -4.13
CA GLY A 151 8.65 9.27 -4.97
C GLY A 151 9.11 8.60 -6.26
N VAL A 152 10.42 8.58 -6.57
CA VAL A 152 10.95 7.94 -7.78
C VAL A 152 10.77 6.42 -7.71
N VAL A 153 10.22 5.84 -8.78
CA VAL A 153 10.13 4.39 -8.98
C VAL A 153 11.49 3.86 -9.43
N LEU A 154 12.05 2.95 -8.65
CA LEU A 154 13.36 2.33 -8.90
C LEU A 154 13.23 1.03 -9.69
N GLU A 155 12.15 0.28 -9.45
CA GLU A 155 11.80 -0.94 -10.18
C GLU A 155 10.27 -1.01 -10.25
N GLU A 156 9.73 -1.27 -11.44
CA GLU A 156 8.29 -1.44 -11.65
C GLU A 156 7.77 -2.71 -10.96
N ALA A 157 6.46 -2.79 -10.72
CA ALA A 157 5.84 -4.01 -10.22
C ALA A 157 6.08 -5.16 -11.21
N LYS A 158 6.50 -6.33 -10.69
CA LYS A 158 6.92 -7.48 -11.51
C LYS A 158 5.77 -8.15 -12.26
N GLY A 159 4.54 -7.85 -11.88
CA GLY A 159 3.35 -8.52 -12.37
C GLY A 159 3.23 -9.97 -11.86
N HIS A 160 2.15 -10.63 -12.26
CA HIS A 160 1.93 -12.04 -11.95
C HIS A 160 2.46 -12.93 -13.07
N VAL A 161 3.10 -14.03 -12.68
CA VAL A 161 3.51 -15.10 -13.60
C VAL A 161 2.50 -16.22 -13.49
N GLU A 162 1.65 -16.38 -14.49
CA GLU A 162 0.59 -17.39 -14.46
C GLU A 162 1.15 -18.82 -14.58
N VAL A 163 0.75 -19.69 -13.67
CA VAL A 163 0.92 -21.14 -13.78
C VAL A 163 -0.41 -21.86 -13.60
N THR A 164 -0.63 -22.87 -14.43
CA THR A 164 -1.86 -23.67 -14.41
C THR A 164 -1.85 -24.63 -13.24
N VAL A 165 -2.95 -24.65 -12.49
CA VAL A 165 -3.26 -25.68 -11.49
C VAL A 165 -4.16 -26.71 -12.18
N PRO A 166 -3.72 -27.97 -12.34
CA PRO A 166 -4.52 -28.99 -13.00
C PRO A 166 -5.89 -29.19 -12.33
N GLY A 167 -6.91 -29.38 -13.16
CA GLY A 167 -8.24 -29.79 -12.69
C GLY A 167 -8.26 -31.27 -12.33
N VAL A 168 -9.33 -31.68 -11.65
CA VAL A 168 -9.61 -33.08 -11.31
C VAL A 168 -10.96 -33.45 -11.91
N ALA A 169 -11.01 -34.49 -12.74
CA ALA A 169 -12.28 -34.87 -13.36
C ALA A 169 -13.26 -35.42 -12.30
N PRO A 170 -14.57 -35.13 -12.41
CA PRO A 170 -15.57 -35.74 -11.53
C PRO A 170 -15.73 -37.23 -11.83
N THR A 171 -16.04 -37.98 -10.79
CA THR A 171 -16.38 -39.41 -10.86
C THR A 171 -17.85 -39.63 -10.49
N CYS A 172 -18.30 -40.88 -10.45
CA CYS A 172 -19.63 -41.20 -9.94
C CYS A 172 -19.74 -41.26 -8.42
N THR A 173 -18.66 -40.99 -7.69
CA THR A 173 -18.62 -41.00 -6.22
C THR A 173 -18.00 -39.73 -5.63
N SER A 174 -17.37 -38.90 -6.46
CA SER A 174 -16.70 -37.67 -6.05
C SER A 174 -16.91 -36.56 -7.08
N THR A 175 -17.08 -35.33 -6.61
CA THR A 175 -17.06 -34.15 -7.47
C THR A 175 -15.67 -33.96 -8.07
N GLY A 176 -15.60 -33.18 -9.15
CA GLY A 176 -14.36 -32.76 -9.77
C GLY A 176 -14.07 -31.29 -9.51
N LEU A 177 -12.97 -30.81 -10.06
CA LEU A 177 -12.54 -29.42 -10.07
C LEU A 177 -12.12 -29.03 -11.48
N THR A 178 -12.51 -27.83 -11.93
CA THR A 178 -11.95 -27.24 -13.16
C THR A 178 -10.45 -26.97 -12.99
N ALA A 179 -9.72 -26.80 -14.09
CA ALA A 179 -8.39 -26.22 -14.02
C ALA A 179 -8.46 -24.78 -13.47
N GLY A 180 -7.45 -24.38 -12.72
CA GLY A 180 -7.29 -23.03 -12.20
C GLY A 180 -5.96 -22.41 -12.62
N LYS A 181 -5.70 -21.19 -12.18
CA LYS A 181 -4.41 -20.51 -12.37
C LYS A 181 -3.98 -19.86 -11.07
N ARG A 182 -2.67 -19.86 -10.82
CA ARG A 182 -2.06 -19.12 -9.71
C ARG A 182 -0.78 -18.42 -10.14
N CYS A 183 -0.33 -17.45 -9.37
CA CYS A 183 0.98 -16.84 -9.56
C CYS A 183 2.09 -17.80 -9.10
N ALA A 184 3.12 -17.98 -9.93
CA ALA A 184 4.29 -18.79 -9.57
C ALA A 184 5.14 -18.14 -8.47
N VAL A 185 5.11 -16.81 -8.40
CA VAL A 185 5.97 -16.01 -7.50
C VAL A 185 5.32 -15.83 -6.13
N CYS A 186 4.12 -15.25 -6.07
CA CYS A 186 3.43 -14.97 -4.80
C CYS A 186 2.39 -16.02 -4.39
N GLY A 187 2.04 -16.96 -5.27
CA GLY A 187 1.05 -18.01 -4.98
C GLY A 187 -0.42 -17.58 -5.07
N GLU A 188 -0.70 -16.30 -5.35
CA GLU A 188 -2.06 -15.78 -5.47
C GLU A 188 -2.87 -16.54 -6.52
N ILE A 189 -4.14 -16.85 -6.22
CA ILE A 189 -5.04 -17.55 -7.14
C ILE A 189 -5.60 -16.52 -8.12
N LEU A 190 -5.20 -16.64 -9.38
CA LEU A 190 -5.60 -15.74 -10.48
C LEU A 190 -6.90 -16.20 -11.13
N VAL A 191 -7.11 -17.53 -11.20
CA VAL A 191 -8.36 -18.15 -11.66
C VAL A 191 -8.72 -19.25 -10.68
N LYS A 192 -9.81 -19.05 -9.94
CA LYS A 192 -10.29 -20.00 -8.93
C LYS A 192 -10.85 -21.26 -9.59
N GLN A 193 -10.54 -22.43 -9.01
CA GLN A 193 -11.16 -23.69 -9.43
C GLN A 193 -12.64 -23.71 -9.04
N ALA A 194 -13.49 -24.17 -9.94
CA ALA A 194 -14.91 -24.40 -9.71
C ALA A 194 -15.18 -25.89 -9.53
N ILE A 195 -16.19 -26.21 -8.72
CA ILE A 195 -16.62 -27.58 -8.50
C ILE A 195 -17.35 -28.08 -9.75
N LEU A 196 -16.96 -29.25 -10.24
CA LEU A 196 -17.68 -29.99 -11.26
C LEU A 196 -18.58 -31.04 -10.60
N PRO A 197 -19.87 -31.12 -10.94
CA PRO A 197 -20.78 -32.09 -10.35
C PRO A 197 -20.34 -33.51 -10.64
N MET A 198 -20.71 -34.44 -9.75
CA MET A 198 -20.48 -35.88 -9.96
C MET A 198 -21.11 -36.34 -11.27
N LYS A 199 -20.50 -37.34 -11.90
CA LYS A 199 -21.12 -38.06 -13.01
C LYS A 199 -22.17 -39.02 -12.46
N GLY A 200 -23.24 -39.28 -13.20
CA GLY A 200 -24.18 -40.34 -12.84
C GLY A 200 -23.51 -41.72 -12.84
N HIS A 201 -24.04 -42.65 -12.06
CA HIS A 201 -23.65 -44.06 -12.14
C HIS A 201 -24.04 -44.65 -13.50
N ALA A 202 -23.13 -45.44 -14.09
CA ALA A 202 -23.38 -46.19 -15.31
C ALA A 202 -23.74 -47.64 -14.95
N TYR A 203 -24.96 -47.84 -14.47
CA TYR A 203 -25.45 -49.16 -14.03
C TYR A 203 -25.69 -50.10 -15.21
N LYS A 204 -25.26 -51.36 -15.06
CA LYS A 204 -25.59 -52.47 -15.94
C LYS A 204 -26.44 -53.48 -15.19
N ALA A 205 -27.53 -53.93 -15.81
CA ALA A 205 -28.44 -54.91 -15.24
C ALA A 205 -27.95 -56.34 -15.47
N SER A 206 -28.20 -57.21 -14.50
CA SER A 206 -28.01 -58.66 -14.55
C SER A 206 -29.19 -59.33 -13.86
N THR A 207 -30.03 -60.02 -14.62
CA THR A 207 -31.20 -60.71 -14.09
C THR A 207 -30.83 -62.13 -13.64
N ILE A 208 -31.18 -62.47 -12.40
CA ILE A 208 -31.04 -63.80 -11.81
C ILE A 208 -32.45 -64.40 -11.67
N ALA A 209 -32.68 -65.52 -12.33
CA ALA A 209 -33.97 -66.20 -12.30
C ALA A 209 -34.21 -66.91 -10.95
N PRO A 210 -35.45 -66.97 -10.45
CA PRO A 210 -35.78 -67.69 -9.23
C PRO A 210 -35.58 -69.20 -9.41
N THR A 211 -35.09 -69.86 -8.36
CA THR A 211 -34.93 -71.32 -8.28
C THR A 211 -36.06 -71.94 -7.45
N CYS A 212 -35.95 -73.23 -7.12
CA CYS A 212 -36.92 -73.87 -6.23
C CYS A 212 -36.82 -73.38 -4.78
N THR A 213 -35.62 -72.95 -4.36
CA THR A 213 -35.28 -72.61 -2.98
C THR A 213 -34.92 -71.14 -2.78
N GLU A 214 -34.48 -70.45 -3.84
CA GLU A 214 -34.08 -69.05 -3.79
C GLU A 214 -34.92 -68.20 -4.73
N GLY A 215 -35.25 -66.99 -4.29
CA GLY A 215 -35.90 -65.98 -5.13
C GLY A 215 -35.00 -65.48 -6.26
N GLY A 216 -35.61 -64.85 -7.26
CA GLY A 216 -34.91 -64.19 -8.38
C GLY A 216 -34.97 -62.68 -8.22
N TYR A 217 -34.09 -61.95 -8.91
CA TYR A 217 -34.02 -60.49 -8.86
C TYR A 217 -33.22 -59.94 -10.05
N THR A 218 -33.32 -58.64 -10.30
CA THR A 218 -32.44 -57.92 -11.22
C THR A 218 -31.41 -57.13 -10.43
N LYS A 219 -30.11 -57.40 -10.65
CA LYS A 219 -29.00 -56.68 -10.02
C LYS A 219 -28.43 -55.62 -10.96
N TYR A 220 -28.40 -54.38 -10.51
CA TYR A 220 -27.75 -53.27 -11.21
C TYR A 220 -26.37 -53.02 -10.60
N THR A 221 -25.31 -53.07 -11.40
CA THR A 221 -23.94 -52.81 -10.94
C THR A 221 -23.30 -51.70 -11.77
N CYS A 222 -22.78 -50.66 -11.10
CA CYS A 222 -22.06 -49.58 -11.76
C CYS A 222 -20.66 -50.06 -12.17
N ALA A 223 -20.34 -49.99 -13.46
CA ALA A 223 -19.03 -50.44 -13.96
C ALA A 223 -17.85 -49.59 -13.45
N ASN A 224 -18.10 -48.34 -13.04
CA ASN A 224 -17.05 -47.41 -12.65
C ASN A 224 -16.68 -47.49 -11.16
N CYS A 225 -17.64 -47.78 -10.27
CA CYS A 225 -17.41 -47.78 -8.82
C CYS A 225 -17.84 -49.06 -8.11
N GLY A 226 -18.49 -50.00 -8.80
CA GLY A 226 -18.97 -51.26 -8.20
C GLY A 226 -20.21 -51.11 -7.31
N ALA A 227 -20.73 -49.90 -7.08
CA ALA A 227 -21.99 -49.71 -6.38
C ALA A 227 -23.09 -50.53 -7.05
N SER A 228 -23.91 -51.21 -6.26
CA SER A 228 -24.97 -52.05 -6.78
C SER A 228 -26.23 -51.99 -5.94
N TYR A 229 -27.36 -52.25 -6.59
CA TYR A 229 -28.67 -52.41 -5.95
C TYR A 229 -29.45 -53.50 -6.70
N THR A 230 -30.50 -54.03 -6.06
CA THR A 230 -31.39 -55.05 -6.63
C THR A 230 -32.80 -54.52 -6.75
N THR A 231 -33.54 -55.01 -7.74
CA THR A 231 -34.96 -54.72 -7.99
C THR A 231 -35.67 -55.98 -8.46
N ASP A 232 -36.98 -55.89 -8.67
CA ASP A 232 -37.82 -56.94 -9.27
C ASP A 232 -37.67 -58.29 -8.55
N GLU A 233 -37.67 -58.22 -7.21
CA GLU A 233 -37.55 -59.40 -6.38
C GLU A 233 -38.76 -60.32 -6.58
N THR A 234 -38.48 -61.61 -6.76
CA THR A 234 -39.48 -62.66 -6.94
C THR A 234 -39.25 -63.75 -5.93
N ASN A 235 -40.33 -64.29 -5.38
CA ASN A 235 -40.24 -65.42 -4.46
C ASN A 235 -39.65 -66.65 -5.15
N ALA A 236 -39.07 -67.55 -4.34
CA ALA A 236 -38.68 -68.87 -4.80
C ALA A 236 -39.90 -69.57 -5.43
N ARG A 237 -39.66 -70.34 -6.49
CA ARG A 237 -40.75 -70.99 -7.26
C ARG A 237 -41.40 -72.15 -6.50
N GLY A 238 -40.81 -72.55 -5.36
CA GLY A 238 -41.17 -73.74 -4.61
C GLY A 238 -40.88 -75.03 -5.35
N HIS A 239 -40.92 -76.14 -4.60
CA HIS A 239 -40.85 -77.47 -5.19
C HIS A 239 -42.20 -77.85 -5.80
N TYR A 240 -42.15 -78.41 -7.00
CA TYR A 240 -43.31 -79.00 -7.66
C TYR A 240 -43.10 -80.51 -7.71
N TYR A 241 -43.69 -81.20 -6.74
CA TYR A 241 -43.57 -82.65 -6.60
C TYR A 241 -44.55 -83.34 -7.53
N GLY A 242 -44.03 -84.33 -8.25
CA GLY A 242 -44.83 -85.18 -9.13
C GLY A 242 -45.53 -86.33 -8.39
N GLU A 243 -45.66 -87.44 -9.10
CA GLU A 243 -46.19 -88.68 -8.56
C GLU A 243 -45.32 -89.20 -7.41
N TRP A 244 -45.97 -89.70 -6.35
CA TRP A 244 -45.31 -90.21 -5.16
C TRP A 244 -45.02 -91.70 -5.31
N SER A 245 -43.77 -92.09 -5.08
CA SER A 245 -43.33 -93.47 -5.01
C SER A 245 -43.51 -94.01 -3.59
N PHE A 246 -44.19 -95.15 -3.50
CA PHE A 246 -44.46 -95.86 -2.24
C PHE A 246 -43.39 -96.92 -2.00
N GLY A 247 -42.67 -96.83 -0.88
CA GLY A 247 -41.69 -97.81 -0.45
C GLY A 247 -41.95 -98.31 0.97
N ASP A 248 -41.33 -99.42 1.34
CA ASP A 248 -41.40 -100.00 2.68
C ASP A 248 -40.69 -99.08 3.68
N GLY A 249 -41.46 -98.21 4.34
CA GLY A 249 -41.01 -97.32 5.43
C GLY A 249 -41.00 -95.82 5.10
N ALA A 250 -41.12 -95.41 3.84
CA ALA A 250 -41.25 -94.00 3.45
C ALA A 250 -41.91 -93.81 2.08
N HIS A 251 -42.60 -92.69 1.90
CA HIS A 251 -43.03 -92.22 0.59
C HIS A 251 -42.07 -91.13 0.10
N SER A 252 -41.79 -91.09 -1.20
CA SER A 252 -40.90 -90.07 -1.78
C SER A 252 -41.41 -89.52 -3.10
N ALA A 253 -41.16 -88.24 -3.35
CA ALA A 253 -41.43 -87.61 -4.65
C ALA A 253 -40.26 -86.71 -5.07
N LEU A 254 -39.86 -86.85 -6.33
CA LEU A 254 -38.88 -86.00 -6.98
C LEU A 254 -39.53 -84.69 -7.44
N CYS A 255 -38.83 -83.58 -7.29
CA CYS A 255 -39.22 -82.32 -7.91
C CYS A 255 -39.12 -82.45 -9.43
N GLN A 256 -40.19 -82.13 -10.14
CA GLN A 256 -40.24 -82.25 -11.60
C GLN A 256 -39.71 -81.00 -12.34
N ARG A 257 -39.26 -79.96 -11.62
CA ARG A 257 -38.67 -78.78 -12.26
C ARG A 257 -37.31 -79.14 -12.86
N THR A 258 -37.11 -78.78 -14.12
CA THR A 258 -35.86 -79.02 -14.86
C THR A 258 -34.65 -78.50 -14.08
N GLY A 259 -33.66 -79.37 -13.83
CA GLY A 259 -32.44 -79.04 -13.09
C GLY A 259 -32.58 -79.06 -11.55
N CYS A 260 -33.69 -79.54 -11.00
CA CYS A 260 -33.86 -79.72 -9.55
C CYS A 260 -33.78 -81.21 -9.17
N GLU A 261 -32.75 -81.60 -8.43
CA GLU A 261 -32.58 -82.98 -7.93
C GLU A 261 -33.21 -83.21 -6.54
N HIS A 262 -34.01 -82.25 -6.07
CA HIS A 262 -34.58 -82.31 -4.74
C HIS A 262 -35.66 -83.40 -4.65
N THR A 263 -35.49 -84.31 -3.70
CA THR A 263 -36.46 -85.35 -3.36
C THR A 263 -37.05 -85.05 -1.99
N ARG A 264 -38.37 -85.03 -1.88
CA ARG A 264 -39.04 -84.99 -0.58
C ARG A 264 -39.36 -86.40 -0.15
N THR A 265 -38.87 -86.78 1.02
CA THR A 265 -39.18 -88.05 1.67
C THR A 265 -40.04 -87.79 2.91
N VAL A 266 -41.05 -88.63 3.11
CA VAL A 266 -41.90 -88.61 4.30
C VAL A 266 -41.91 -90.02 4.84
N ALA A 267 -41.31 -90.23 6.02
CA ALA A 267 -41.25 -91.54 6.66
C ALA A 267 -42.65 -91.96 7.13
N CYS A 268 -43.02 -93.23 6.96
CA CYS A 268 -44.36 -93.70 7.34
C CYS A 268 -44.63 -93.54 8.85
N GLU A 269 -43.57 -93.57 9.66
CA GLU A 269 -43.59 -93.34 11.11
C GLU A 269 -43.82 -91.87 11.52
N SER A 270 -43.69 -90.92 10.59
CA SER A 270 -44.04 -89.51 10.83
C SER A 270 -45.55 -89.24 10.74
N PHE A 271 -46.32 -90.16 10.16
CA PHE A 271 -47.76 -90.25 10.34
C PHE A 271 -48.07 -91.14 11.56
N ALA A 272 -47.81 -90.60 12.76
CA ALA A 272 -48.46 -91.15 13.94
C ALA A 272 -49.97 -90.97 13.75
N TRP A 273 -50.69 -92.06 13.48
CA TRP A 273 -52.15 -92.08 13.49
C TRP A 273 -52.64 -91.65 14.88
N ARG A 274 -52.81 -90.34 15.11
CA ARG A 274 -53.82 -89.86 16.03
C ARG A 274 -55.15 -90.10 15.30
N LEU A 275 -55.75 -91.26 15.56
CA LEU A 275 -57.20 -91.35 15.58
C LEU A 275 -57.70 -90.15 16.37
N PHE A 276 -58.33 -89.17 15.73
CA PHE A 276 -59.55 -88.49 16.16
C PHE A 276 -59.90 -87.40 15.13
N ALA A 277 -61.20 -87.21 14.98
CA ALA A 277 -61.90 -86.46 13.95
C ALA A 277 -61.62 -84.94 13.97
N GLU A 278 -61.99 -84.29 12.85
CA GLU A 278 -62.16 -82.84 12.65
C GLU A 278 -60.84 -82.03 12.76
N GLU A 279 -60.51 -81.05 11.91
CA GLU A 279 -61.31 -80.09 11.16
C GLU A 279 -60.41 -79.49 10.05
N ALA A 280 -61.03 -79.01 8.98
CA ALA A 280 -60.37 -78.34 7.87
C ALA A 280 -59.79 -76.97 8.28
N ALA A 281 -58.59 -76.64 7.80
CA ALA A 281 -58.23 -75.27 7.47
C ALA A 281 -57.07 -75.23 6.48
N TYR A 282 -57.36 -74.66 5.31
CA TYR A 282 -56.42 -74.04 4.38
C TYR A 282 -55.56 -72.98 5.09
N ASP A 283 -54.29 -72.79 4.72
CA ASP A 283 -53.87 -71.64 3.89
C ASP A 283 -52.37 -71.66 3.52
N PHE A 284 -52.08 -70.88 2.47
CA PHE A 284 -50.88 -70.64 1.64
C PHE A 284 -49.48 -70.72 2.26
#